data_AF-A0A9E9L4V3-F1
#
_entry.id   AF-A0A9E9L4V3-F1
#
_cell.length_a   1.000
_cell.length_b   1.000
_cell.length_c   1.000
_cell.angle_alpha   90.00
_cell.angle_beta   90.00
_cell.angle_gamma   90.00
#
_symmetry.space_group_name_H-M   'P 1'
#
loop_
_entity.id
_entity.type
_entity.pdbx_description
1 polymer ?
#
loop_
_entity_poly.entity_id
_entity_poly.type
_entity_poly.pdbx_seq_one_letter_code
_entity_poly.pdbx_strand_id
1 'polypeptide(L)'
;MLPTKLLKLRLARIEKGEGHLSTQDKLMLVSMESPDLSANFFLKLFKVSLPKQWKFQHETDEDILYTSQLIKLIENEFIPSYESHARKHAWYEQCLVYQLNFVVPQPTQPQINLYLRQLDKCLDQQPKIDLLLYFQQQYPSAKHAVALAKAYAGAEQYTEAIKQYEWASQQSIQRSEIAFYAYIACLVNRNQSEYMPNVSDVEYAIDLLSKFEKPVDQKTYLKTLKSAVNALLPAVILQTQAIETNILADVGRSLNSLGKSIGGMLGGRDFQLPYNKEVIANAPQLLTHPLVFAGLAESSAIQNALLRLLKNDQQSADTLLLKLWLAIQKDLDIWRWLVEPIQSEEFIQALSKVEYEQQPTIISGPIQLVLEQGLMQFLGDFRLDKQHVERPALYEQRDIVVNEMVSFAHMFQKNILEPYLVKQRYCSQQLQLNWMGKLNEIALSSGLFAYQFKAEQRAQALFDWMQQKLEKGNDFDKMQAAWVALREVGHLERGDIQEKLVSIEIVLEKYKQLRLNQMLLKVDTDEKVQLEEGEM
;
A
#
# COMPACT_ATOMS: atom_id res chain seq x y z
N MET A 1 38.79 -25.62 16.34
CA MET A 1 38.33 -26.82 15.63
C MET A 1 39.29 -27.96 15.99
N LEU A 2 38.86 -29.21 15.87
CA LEU A 2 39.67 -30.36 16.28
C LEU A 2 40.85 -30.58 15.32
N PRO A 3 42.02 -31.00 15.81
CA PRO A 3 43.12 -31.45 14.94
C PRO A 3 42.69 -32.63 14.04
N THR A 4 43.18 -32.71 12.81
CA THR A 4 42.81 -33.75 11.82
C THR A 4 42.82 -35.18 12.36
N LYS A 5 43.84 -35.58 13.13
CA LYS A 5 43.90 -36.91 13.75
C LYS A 5 42.70 -37.19 14.67
N LEU A 6 42.27 -36.19 15.43
CA LEU A 6 41.12 -36.29 16.32
C LEU A 6 39.81 -36.24 15.52
N LEU A 7 39.70 -35.34 14.54
CA LEU A 7 38.52 -35.24 13.66
C LEU A 7 38.25 -36.57 12.93
N LYS A 8 39.29 -37.19 12.36
CA LYS A 8 39.24 -38.53 11.74
C LYS A 8 38.63 -39.59 12.67
N LEU A 9 39.13 -39.69 13.90
CA LEU A 9 38.63 -40.64 14.88
C LEU A 9 37.16 -40.38 15.24
N ARG A 10 36.76 -39.11 15.33
CA ARG A 10 35.40 -38.70 15.69
C ARG A 10 34.42 -38.96 14.55
N LEU A 11 34.78 -38.66 13.30
CA LEU A 11 33.97 -38.97 12.12
C LEU A 11 33.79 -40.47 11.95
N ALA A 12 34.85 -41.27 12.11
CA ALA A 12 34.76 -42.74 12.06
C ALA A 12 33.85 -43.31 13.17
N ARG A 13 33.83 -42.68 14.36
CA ARG A 13 32.90 -43.05 15.44
C ARG A 13 31.45 -42.70 15.10
N ILE A 14 31.22 -41.58 14.41
CA ILE A 14 29.89 -41.18 13.95
C ILE A 14 29.36 -42.16 12.91
N GLU A 15 30.18 -42.52 11.93
CA GLU A 15 29.84 -43.49 10.87
C GLU A 15 29.53 -44.88 11.45
N LYS A 16 30.35 -45.37 12.40
CA LYS A 16 30.08 -46.65 13.08
C LYS A 16 28.85 -46.63 14.00
N GLY A 17 28.42 -45.45 14.43
CA GLY A 17 27.34 -45.24 15.41
C GLY A 17 26.08 -44.60 14.81
N GLU A 18 25.93 -44.63 13.49
CA GLU A 18 24.99 -43.79 12.72
C GLU A 18 23.53 -43.89 13.21
N GLY A 19 23.10 -45.06 13.70
CA GLY A 19 21.76 -45.30 14.26
C GLY A 19 21.59 -45.06 15.76
N HIS A 20 22.66 -44.75 16.51
CA HIS A 20 22.63 -44.64 17.98
C HIS A 20 23.06 -43.26 18.51
N LEU A 21 23.61 -42.40 17.67
CA LEU A 21 24.04 -41.06 18.04
C LEU A 21 22.98 -40.03 17.61
N SER A 22 22.51 -39.22 18.57
CA SER A 22 21.68 -38.06 18.24
C SER A 22 22.48 -37.02 17.46
N THR A 23 21.79 -36.13 16.73
CA THR A 23 22.44 -35.01 16.04
C THR A 23 23.26 -34.13 16.99
N GLN A 24 22.79 -33.97 18.23
CA GLN A 24 23.52 -33.25 19.27
C GLN A 24 24.81 -33.96 19.67
N ASP A 25 24.80 -35.29 19.83
CA ASP A 25 26.00 -36.07 20.16
C ASP A 25 27.04 -36.00 19.03
N LYS A 26 26.58 -36.09 17.77
CA LYS A 26 27.43 -35.92 16.59
C LYS A 26 28.05 -34.53 16.55
N LEU A 27 27.29 -33.47 16.85
CA LEU A 27 27.80 -32.10 16.92
C LEU A 27 28.85 -31.94 18.02
N MET A 28 28.58 -32.46 19.23
CA MET A 28 29.55 -32.45 20.33
C MET A 28 30.86 -33.14 19.97
N LEU A 29 30.77 -34.30 19.31
CA LEU A 29 31.93 -35.09 18.88
C LEU A 29 32.87 -34.33 17.95
N VAL A 30 32.35 -33.45 17.09
CA VAL A 30 33.14 -32.72 16.10
C VAL A 30 33.46 -31.26 16.49
N SER A 31 32.87 -30.76 17.57
CA SER A 31 33.06 -29.38 18.03
C SER A 31 33.80 -29.24 19.36
N MET A 32 33.82 -30.27 20.21
CA MET A 32 34.44 -30.23 21.54
C MET A 32 35.69 -31.11 21.62
N GLU A 33 36.72 -30.64 22.33
CA GLU A 33 37.94 -31.44 22.58
C GLU A 33 37.63 -32.67 23.45
N SER A 34 36.82 -32.49 24.51
CA SER A 34 36.41 -33.53 25.45
C SER A 34 34.88 -33.64 25.56
N PRO A 35 34.21 -34.29 24.59
CA PRO A 35 32.76 -34.45 24.60
C PRO A 35 32.32 -35.51 25.62
N ASP A 36 31.50 -35.13 26.59
CA ASP A 36 30.85 -36.04 27.54
C ASP A 36 29.49 -36.50 27.00
N LEU A 37 29.48 -37.69 26.38
CA LEU A 37 28.27 -38.27 25.80
C LEU A 37 27.38 -38.99 26.83
N SER A 38 27.87 -39.21 28.06
CA SER A 38 27.16 -39.92 29.13
C SER A 38 26.31 -39.04 30.03
N ALA A 39 26.40 -37.72 29.91
CA ALA A 39 25.61 -36.79 30.72
C ALA A 39 24.09 -36.86 30.43
N ASN A 40 23.27 -36.71 31.47
CA ASN A 40 21.80 -36.65 31.35
C ASN A 40 21.34 -35.47 30.46
N PHE A 41 20.21 -35.64 29.76
CA PHE A 41 19.63 -34.67 28.81
C PHE A 41 19.61 -33.21 29.32
N PHE A 42 19.19 -32.99 30.57
CA PHE A 42 19.13 -31.65 31.18
C PHE A 42 20.51 -30.99 31.38
N LEU A 43 21.56 -31.77 31.64
CA LEU A 43 22.94 -31.25 31.74
C LEU A 43 23.54 -30.99 30.35
N LYS A 44 23.10 -31.72 29.32
CA LYS A 44 23.52 -31.52 27.93
C LYS A 44 22.94 -30.22 27.32
N LEU A 45 21.73 -29.82 27.69
CA LEU A 45 21.09 -28.57 27.25
C LEU A 45 21.93 -27.31 27.52
N PHE A 46 22.69 -27.29 28.62
CA PHE A 46 23.53 -26.14 29.00
C PHE A 46 24.99 -26.23 28.51
N LYS A 47 25.42 -27.37 27.95
CA LYS A 47 26.83 -27.62 27.57
C LYS A 47 27.09 -27.55 26.07
N VAL A 48 26.08 -27.69 25.22
CA VAL A 48 26.28 -27.66 23.76
C VAL A 48 26.22 -26.23 23.25
N SER A 49 27.39 -25.59 23.16
CA SER A 49 27.53 -24.31 22.45
C SER A 49 27.56 -24.58 20.94
N LEU A 50 26.54 -24.12 20.21
CA LEU A 50 26.53 -24.20 18.75
C LEU A 50 27.66 -23.31 18.17
N PRO A 51 28.48 -23.81 17.23
CA PRO A 51 29.54 -23.02 16.62
C PRO A 51 29.00 -21.75 15.94
N LYS A 52 29.65 -20.61 16.17
CA LYS A 52 29.39 -19.39 15.38
C LYS A 52 30.21 -19.37 14.09
N GLN A 53 31.35 -20.06 14.08
CA GLN A 53 32.26 -20.15 12.95
C GLN A 53 32.93 -21.53 12.91
N TRP A 54 33.04 -22.08 11.71
CA TRP A 54 33.83 -23.26 11.38
C TRP A 54 35.19 -22.82 10.85
N LYS A 55 36.27 -23.32 11.48
CA LYS A 55 37.66 -23.05 11.08
C LYS A 55 38.28 -24.31 10.51
N PHE A 56 38.13 -24.50 9.21
CA PHE A 56 38.52 -25.71 8.49
C PHE A 56 40.05 -25.80 8.27
N GLN A 57 40.62 -27.00 8.45
CA GLN A 57 42.04 -27.27 8.19
C GLN A 57 42.25 -27.65 6.72
N HIS A 58 43.37 -27.22 6.12
CA HIS A 58 43.65 -27.35 4.69
C HIS A 58 45.15 -27.50 4.35
N GLU A 59 46.01 -27.81 5.34
CA GLU A 59 47.46 -27.83 5.12
C GLU A 59 47.90 -29.10 4.38
N THR A 60 47.17 -30.21 4.57
CA THR A 60 47.47 -31.51 3.96
C THR A 60 46.26 -32.11 3.24
N ASP A 61 46.50 -33.05 2.33
CA ASP A 61 45.42 -33.82 1.68
C ASP A 61 44.53 -34.56 2.70
N GLU A 62 45.11 -35.00 3.82
CA GLU A 62 44.37 -35.64 4.91
C GLU A 62 43.41 -34.64 5.58
N ASP A 63 43.85 -33.39 5.78
CA ASP A 63 43.00 -32.31 6.30
C ASP A 63 41.83 -32.04 5.35
N ILE A 64 42.10 -31.94 4.04
CA ILE A 64 41.06 -31.67 3.04
C ILE A 64 40.03 -32.80 2.99
N LEU A 65 40.48 -34.06 3.05
CA LEU A 65 39.61 -35.23 3.05
C LEU A 65 38.64 -35.23 4.24
N TYR A 66 39.15 -35.09 5.47
CA TYR A 66 38.30 -35.16 6.66
C TYR A 66 37.49 -33.89 6.88
N THR A 67 38.00 -32.73 6.48
CA THR A 67 37.18 -31.52 6.41
C THR A 67 36.01 -31.68 5.44
N SER A 68 36.23 -32.29 4.27
CA SER A 68 35.16 -32.53 3.30
C SER A 68 34.07 -33.46 3.86
N GLN A 69 34.45 -34.45 4.66
CA GLN A 69 33.49 -35.31 5.38
C GLN A 69 32.72 -34.53 6.46
N LEU A 70 33.41 -33.68 7.21
CA LEU A 70 32.76 -32.80 8.19
C LEU A 70 31.76 -31.85 7.52
N ILE A 71 32.11 -31.25 6.37
CA ILE A 71 31.22 -30.37 5.61
C ILE A 71 29.95 -31.12 5.19
N LYS A 72 30.06 -32.37 4.70
CA LYS A 72 28.88 -33.20 4.38
C LYS A 72 27.99 -33.41 5.60
N LEU A 73 28.58 -33.64 6.78
CA LEU A 73 27.83 -33.79 8.03
C LEU A 73 27.13 -32.48 8.42
N ILE A 74 27.81 -31.34 8.27
CA ILE A 74 27.23 -30.01 8.53
C ILE A 74 26.04 -29.77 7.60
N GLU A 75 26.22 -29.96 6.29
CA GLU A 75 25.20 -29.67 5.28
C GLU A 75 23.98 -30.60 5.38
N ASN A 76 24.20 -31.90 5.61
CA ASN A 76 23.13 -32.89 5.56
C ASN A 76 22.42 -33.09 6.89
N GLU A 77 23.08 -32.80 8.02
CA GLU A 77 22.52 -33.11 9.35
C GLU A 77 22.41 -31.88 10.26
N PHE A 78 23.47 -31.08 10.38
CA PHE A 78 23.46 -29.97 11.33
C PHE A 78 22.68 -28.75 10.85
N ILE A 79 22.79 -28.36 9.58
CA ILE A 79 22.01 -27.25 9.03
C ILE A 79 20.50 -27.52 9.14
N PRO A 80 19.97 -28.70 8.72
CA PRO A 80 18.55 -29.01 8.89
C PRO A 80 18.09 -29.02 10.36
N SER A 81 18.94 -29.49 11.28
CA SER A 81 18.58 -29.63 12.69
C SER A 81 18.70 -28.33 13.50
N TYR A 82 19.49 -27.36 13.01
CA TYR A 82 19.75 -26.09 13.68
C TYR A 82 19.53 -24.89 12.75
N GLU A 83 18.49 -24.93 11.93
CA GLU A 83 18.27 -24.01 10.80
C GLU A 83 18.45 -22.53 11.17
N SER A 84 17.78 -22.06 12.23
CA SER A 84 17.83 -20.66 12.67
C SER A 84 19.25 -20.21 13.03
N HIS A 85 19.98 -21.04 13.78
CA HIS A 85 21.36 -20.75 14.18
C HIS A 85 22.32 -20.82 12.99
N ALA A 86 22.18 -21.86 12.16
CA ALA A 86 22.99 -22.07 10.97
C ALA A 86 22.85 -20.90 9.97
N ARG A 87 21.62 -20.42 9.75
CA ARG A 87 21.33 -19.25 8.90
C ARG A 87 21.90 -17.97 9.49
N LYS A 88 21.69 -17.72 10.79
CA LYS A 88 22.24 -16.54 11.49
C LYS A 88 23.77 -16.44 11.42
N HIS A 89 24.44 -17.60 11.39
CA HIS A 89 25.89 -17.69 11.39
C HIS A 89 26.48 -18.16 10.05
N ALA A 90 25.71 -18.12 8.96
CA ALA A 90 26.16 -18.40 7.60
C ALA A 90 26.95 -19.72 7.46
N TRP A 91 26.49 -20.80 8.11
CA TRP A 91 27.20 -22.08 8.11
C TRP A 91 27.38 -22.66 6.70
N TYR A 92 26.36 -22.54 5.85
CA TYR A 92 26.43 -23.02 4.48
C TYR A 92 27.48 -22.27 3.66
N GLU A 93 27.49 -20.94 3.79
CA GLU A 93 28.42 -20.05 3.11
C GLU A 93 29.87 -20.35 3.53
N GLN A 94 30.12 -20.59 4.82
CA GLN A 94 31.43 -21.00 5.31
C GLN A 94 31.89 -22.32 4.70
N CYS A 95 31.01 -23.33 4.62
CA CYS A 95 31.28 -24.61 3.97
C CYS A 95 31.58 -24.41 2.48
N LEU A 96 30.78 -23.60 1.79
CA LEU A 96 30.91 -23.36 0.35
C LEU A 96 32.21 -22.62 0.01
N VAL A 97 32.61 -21.61 0.79
CA VAL A 97 33.91 -20.93 0.62
C VAL A 97 35.05 -21.93 0.71
N TYR A 98 35.00 -22.86 1.68
CA TYR A 98 36.03 -23.89 1.81
C TYR A 98 36.05 -24.82 0.59
N GLN A 99 34.87 -25.30 0.17
CA GLN A 99 34.76 -26.18 -1.00
C GLN A 99 35.34 -25.51 -2.26
N LEU A 100 35.01 -24.25 -2.51
CA LEU A 100 35.49 -23.50 -3.67
C LEU A 100 36.99 -23.20 -3.63
N ASN A 101 37.63 -23.14 -2.46
CA ASN A 101 39.07 -22.88 -2.39
C ASN A 101 39.91 -24.15 -2.46
N PHE A 102 39.43 -25.27 -1.93
CA PHE A 102 40.29 -26.44 -1.68
C PHE A 102 39.78 -27.77 -2.26
N VAL A 103 38.48 -27.90 -2.54
CA VAL A 103 37.89 -29.19 -2.95
C VAL A 103 37.46 -29.17 -4.42
N VAL A 104 36.74 -28.12 -4.82
CA VAL A 104 36.25 -27.92 -6.18
C VAL A 104 36.58 -26.49 -6.64
N PRO A 105 37.86 -26.19 -6.95
CA PRO A 105 38.28 -24.85 -7.35
C PRO A 105 37.64 -24.35 -8.64
N GLN A 106 37.27 -25.27 -9.53
CA GLN A 106 36.60 -24.98 -10.79
C GLN A 106 35.27 -25.74 -10.85
N PRO A 107 34.21 -25.22 -10.22
CA PRO A 107 32.91 -25.88 -10.20
C PRO A 107 32.29 -25.91 -11.60
N THR A 108 31.66 -27.03 -11.92
CA THR A 108 30.86 -27.19 -13.14
C THR A 108 29.57 -26.37 -13.05
N GLN A 109 28.97 -26.01 -14.20
CA GLN A 109 27.71 -25.26 -14.23
C GLN A 109 26.55 -25.93 -13.42
N PRO A 110 26.37 -27.27 -13.43
CA PRO A 110 25.41 -27.93 -12.56
C PRO A 110 25.67 -27.71 -11.06
N GLN A 111 26.94 -27.72 -10.63
CA GLN A 111 27.32 -27.45 -9.24
C GLN A 111 27.04 -26.00 -8.87
N ILE A 112 27.41 -25.03 -9.72
CA ILE A 112 27.08 -23.61 -9.51
C ILE A 112 25.57 -23.43 -9.36
N ASN A 113 24.77 -24.05 -10.23
CA ASN A 113 23.31 -24.00 -10.14
C ASN A 113 22.77 -24.58 -8.83
N LEU A 114 23.40 -25.63 -8.30
CA LEU A 114 23.04 -26.20 -6.99
C LEU A 114 23.40 -25.24 -5.85
N TYR A 115 24.60 -24.62 -5.90
CA TYR A 115 25.05 -23.65 -4.92
C TYR A 115 24.12 -22.44 -4.85
N LEU A 116 23.74 -21.86 -6.00
CA LEU A 116 22.81 -20.75 -6.06
C LEU A 116 21.44 -21.08 -5.42
N ARG A 117 20.92 -22.29 -5.65
CA ARG A 117 19.65 -22.74 -5.05
C ARG A 117 19.72 -22.87 -3.53
N GLN A 118 20.88 -23.21 -2.97
CA GLN A 118 21.06 -23.27 -1.52
C GLN A 118 21.30 -21.88 -0.93
N LEU A 119 22.07 -21.03 -1.62
CA LEU A 119 22.27 -19.63 -1.24
C LEU A 119 20.96 -18.84 -1.23
N ASP A 120 19.99 -19.17 -2.09
CA ASP A 120 18.65 -18.56 -2.06
C ASP A 120 17.91 -18.77 -0.72
N LYS A 121 18.28 -19.78 0.08
CA LYS A 121 17.71 -20.03 1.42
C LYS A 121 18.47 -19.31 2.54
N CYS A 122 19.67 -18.84 2.26
CA CYS A 122 20.52 -18.12 3.21
C CYS A 122 20.03 -16.69 3.44
N LEU A 123 20.46 -16.09 4.54
CA LEU A 123 20.20 -14.68 4.82
C LEU A 123 20.99 -13.80 3.86
N ASP A 124 20.40 -12.66 3.48
CA ASP A 124 21.03 -11.66 2.62
C ASP A 124 22.05 -10.86 3.44
N GLN A 125 23.23 -11.45 3.62
CA GLN A 125 24.34 -10.91 4.40
C GLN A 125 25.66 -11.01 3.62
N GLN A 126 26.70 -10.33 4.10
CA GLN A 126 28.00 -10.25 3.43
C GLN A 126 28.57 -11.61 2.95
N PRO A 127 28.52 -12.71 3.73
CA PRO A 127 29.05 -14.00 3.25
C PRO A 127 28.37 -14.53 1.98
N LYS A 128 27.04 -14.37 1.88
CA LYS A 128 26.27 -14.73 0.70
C LYS A 128 26.61 -13.80 -0.47
N ILE A 129 26.70 -12.49 -0.19
CA ILE A 129 27.04 -11.47 -1.19
C ILE A 129 28.42 -11.73 -1.78
N ASP A 130 29.43 -12.01 -0.97
CA ASP A 130 30.81 -12.28 -1.42
C ASP A 130 30.87 -13.51 -2.35
N LEU A 131 30.15 -14.58 -2.00
CA LEU A 131 30.03 -15.78 -2.83
C LEU A 131 29.32 -15.50 -4.16
N LEU A 132 28.22 -14.75 -4.13
CA LEU A 132 27.49 -14.38 -5.34
C LEU A 132 28.31 -13.43 -6.23
N LEU A 133 29.09 -12.52 -5.62
CA LEU A 133 30.02 -11.64 -6.32
C LEU A 133 31.11 -12.46 -7.00
N TYR A 134 31.70 -13.44 -6.30
CA TYR A 134 32.66 -14.38 -6.89
C TYR A 134 32.07 -15.09 -8.12
N PHE A 135 30.85 -15.64 -8.02
CA PHE A 135 30.21 -16.30 -9.16
C PHE A 135 29.93 -15.36 -10.32
N GLN A 136 29.52 -14.12 -10.06
CA GLN A 136 29.28 -13.12 -11.10
C GLN A 136 30.57 -12.66 -11.78
N GLN A 137 31.69 -12.58 -11.06
CA GLN A 137 33.00 -12.21 -11.62
C GLN A 137 33.61 -13.34 -12.46
N GLN A 138 33.53 -14.58 -11.99
CA GLN A 138 34.13 -15.73 -12.68
C GLN A 138 33.27 -16.28 -13.81
N TYR A 139 31.95 -16.19 -13.68
CA TYR A 139 30.99 -16.73 -14.64
C TYR A 139 29.89 -15.72 -14.95
N PRO A 140 30.17 -14.56 -15.58
CA PRO A 140 29.16 -13.52 -15.75
C PRO A 140 27.92 -14.02 -16.50
N SER A 141 26.74 -13.89 -15.88
CA SER A 141 25.47 -14.23 -16.52
C SER A 141 24.33 -13.43 -15.92
N ALA A 142 23.27 -13.16 -16.69
CA ALA A 142 22.09 -12.45 -16.18
C ALA A 142 21.50 -13.12 -14.93
N LYS A 143 21.58 -14.46 -14.85
CA LYS A 143 21.13 -15.23 -13.68
C LYS A 143 21.96 -14.92 -12.43
N HIS A 144 23.29 -14.87 -12.56
CA HIS A 144 24.19 -14.58 -11.43
C HIS A 144 24.05 -13.13 -10.98
N ALA A 145 23.96 -12.19 -11.91
CA ALA A 145 23.70 -10.78 -11.61
C ALA A 145 22.36 -10.58 -10.89
N VAL A 146 21.28 -11.24 -11.32
CA VAL A 146 19.98 -11.17 -10.62
C VAL A 146 20.05 -11.77 -9.21
N ALA A 147 20.77 -12.88 -9.02
CA ALA A 147 20.94 -13.47 -7.69
C ALA A 147 21.71 -12.54 -6.76
N LEU A 148 22.80 -11.93 -7.25
CA LEU A 148 23.59 -10.94 -6.53
C LEU A 148 22.77 -9.68 -6.21
N ALA A 149 21.99 -9.18 -7.17
CA ALA A 149 21.11 -8.03 -6.99
C ALA A 149 20.07 -8.26 -5.88
N LYS A 150 19.47 -9.46 -5.85
CA LYS A 150 18.53 -9.84 -4.78
C LYS A 150 19.19 -9.82 -3.41
N ALA A 151 20.41 -10.36 -3.31
CA ALA A 151 21.15 -10.37 -2.05
C ALA A 151 21.53 -8.95 -1.59
N TYR A 152 21.95 -8.08 -2.51
CA TYR A 152 22.16 -6.67 -2.21
C TYR A 152 20.89 -5.97 -1.73
N ALA A 153 19.76 -6.17 -2.42
CA ALA A 153 18.49 -5.57 -2.06
C ALA A 153 17.98 -6.06 -0.69
N GLY A 154 18.14 -7.36 -0.39
CA GLY A 154 17.79 -7.94 0.92
C GLY A 154 18.68 -7.45 2.06
N ALA A 155 19.91 -7.02 1.76
CA ALA A 155 20.82 -6.33 2.68
C ALA A 155 20.66 -4.80 2.68
N GLU A 156 19.61 -4.27 2.03
CA GLU A 156 19.33 -2.83 1.89
C GLU A 156 20.43 -2.03 1.15
N GLN A 157 21.32 -2.71 0.42
CA GLN A 157 22.36 -2.12 -0.44
C GLN A 157 21.81 -1.83 -1.84
N TYR A 158 20.86 -0.89 -1.93
CA TYR A 158 20.08 -0.68 -3.15
C TYR A 158 20.88 -0.15 -4.33
N THR A 159 21.94 0.63 -4.11
CA THR A 159 22.78 1.16 -5.20
C THR A 159 23.48 0.03 -5.95
N GLU A 160 24.01 -0.95 -5.23
CA GLU A 160 24.66 -2.13 -5.76
C GLU A 160 23.63 -3.05 -6.44
N ALA A 161 22.45 -3.22 -5.83
CA ALA A 161 21.36 -3.98 -6.44
C ALA A 161 20.92 -3.42 -7.79
N ILE A 162 20.71 -2.10 -7.87
CA ILE A 162 20.34 -1.36 -9.09
C ILE A 162 21.34 -1.62 -10.20
N LYS A 163 22.64 -1.46 -9.93
CA LYS A 163 23.73 -1.74 -10.90
C LYS A 163 23.67 -3.16 -11.46
N GLN A 164 23.43 -4.15 -10.59
CA GLN A 164 23.36 -5.55 -11.00
C GLN A 164 22.10 -5.88 -11.80
N TYR A 165 20.95 -5.31 -11.44
CA TYR A 165 19.71 -5.46 -12.21
C TYR A 165 19.83 -4.85 -13.61
N GLU A 166 20.42 -3.66 -13.72
CA GLU A 166 20.68 -2.98 -15.00
C GLU A 166 21.63 -3.79 -15.87
N TRP A 167 22.72 -4.29 -15.29
CA TRP A 167 23.65 -5.16 -15.99
C TRP A 167 22.92 -6.42 -16.48
N ALA A 168 22.13 -7.09 -15.64
CA ALA A 168 21.37 -8.28 -16.02
C ALA A 168 20.39 -8.01 -17.17
N SER A 169 19.73 -6.84 -17.16
CA SER A 169 18.81 -6.40 -18.21
C SER A 169 19.52 -6.22 -19.56
N GLN A 170 20.74 -5.69 -19.56
CA GLN A 170 21.54 -5.51 -20.79
C GLN A 170 22.02 -6.84 -21.39
N GLN A 171 22.23 -7.87 -20.56
CA GLN A 171 22.76 -9.16 -20.99
C GLN A 171 21.68 -10.18 -21.37
N SER A 172 20.41 -9.89 -21.14
CA SER A 172 19.31 -10.83 -21.40
C SER A 172 18.51 -10.44 -22.64
N ILE A 173 18.31 -11.40 -23.55
CA ILE A 173 17.43 -11.24 -24.72
C ILE A 173 15.96 -11.13 -24.27
N GLN A 174 15.59 -11.84 -23.20
CA GLN A 174 14.25 -11.80 -22.62
C GLN A 174 14.31 -11.19 -21.22
N ARG A 175 13.55 -10.11 -21.00
CA ARG A 175 13.47 -9.47 -19.68
C ARG A 175 12.63 -10.33 -18.74
N SER A 176 13.19 -10.65 -17.57
CA SER A 176 12.44 -11.30 -16.50
C SER A 176 11.57 -10.25 -15.81
N GLU A 177 10.24 -10.43 -15.87
CA GLU A 177 9.27 -9.55 -15.22
C GLU A 177 9.48 -9.50 -13.69
N ILE A 178 9.84 -10.62 -13.07
CA ILE A 178 10.18 -10.69 -11.64
C ILE A 178 11.40 -9.83 -11.32
N ALA A 179 12.46 -9.92 -12.13
CA ALA A 179 13.66 -9.09 -11.93
C ALA A 179 13.37 -7.61 -12.19
N PHE A 180 12.50 -7.31 -13.16
CA PHE A 180 12.05 -5.95 -13.44
C PHE A 180 11.32 -5.33 -12.24
N TYR A 181 10.34 -6.02 -11.64
CA TYR A 181 9.67 -5.48 -10.45
C TYR A 181 10.60 -5.35 -9.24
N ALA A 182 11.55 -6.27 -9.07
CA ALA A 182 12.55 -6.15 -8.01
C ALA A 182 13.48 -4.95 -8.22
N TYR A 183 13.86 -4.66 -9.47
CA TYR A 183 14.60 -3.46 -9.83
C TYR A 183 13.83 -2.18 -9.51
N ILE A 184 12.55 -2.11 -9.91
CA ILE A 184 11.68 -0.98 -9.59
C ILE A 184 11.55 -0.78 -8.07
N ALA A 185 11.41 -1.86 -7.30
CA ALA A 185 11.38 -1.78 -5.83
C ALA A 185 12.69 -1.21 -5.25
N CYS A 186 13.85 -1.54 -5.84
CA CYS A 186 15.12 -0.96 -5.40
C CYS A 186 15.19 0.55 -5.65
N LEU A 187 14.73 1.03 -6.82
CA LEU A 187 14.63 2.46 -7.12
C LEU A 187 13.73 3.17 -6.10
N VAL A 188 12.53 2.64 -5.87
CA VAL A 188 11.56 3.23 -4.93
C VAL A 188 12.08 3.24 -3.49
N ASN A 189 12.78 2.20 -3.04
CA ASN A 189 13.32 2.14 -1.68
C ASN A 189 14.56 3.02 -1.50
N ARG A 190 15.41 3.14 -2.52
CA ARG A 190 16.57 4.04 -2.49
C ARG A 190 16.15 5.50 -2.49
N ASN A 191 15.12 5.84 -3.29
CA ASN A 191 14.47 7.15 -3.34
C ASN A 191 15.45 8.35 -3.43
N GLN A 192 16.48 8.23 -4.26
CA GLN A 192 17.37 9.36 -4.51
C GLN A 192 16.69 10.41 -5.38
N SER A 193 16.93 11.68 -5.05
CA SER A 193 16.39 12.83 -5.78
C SER A 193 16.92 12.95 -7.22
N GLU A 194 18.06 12.30 -7.51
CA GLU A 194 18.72 12.38 -8.81
C GLU A 194 19.30 11.01 -9.19
N TYR A 195 18.55 10.26 -9.99
CA TYR A 195 19.01 9.05 -10.69
C TYR A 195 19.77 9.43 -11.97
N MET A 196 19.22 10.38 -12.71
CA MET A 196 19.83 11.04 -13.88
C MET A 196 19.49 12.53 -13.82
N PRO A 197 20.13 13.41 -14.62
CA PRO A 197 19.92 14.85 -14.52
C PRO A 197 18.44 15.24 -14.51
N ASN A 198 17.99 15.87 -13.42
CA ASN A 198 16.61 16.31 -13.19
C ASN A 198 15.54 15.21 -13.05
N VAL A 199 15.91 13.95 -12.82
CA VAL A 199 14.98 12.84 -12.66
C VAL A 199 15.37 12.00 -11.45
N SER A 200 14.46 11.85 -10.50
CA SER A 200 14.60 11.01 -9.32
C SER A 200 14.43 9.52 -9.61
N ASP A 201 14.81 8.68 -8.65
CA ASP A 201 14.59 7.22 -8.72
C ASP A 201 13.12 6.87 -8.94
N VAL A 202 12.22 7.56 -8.23
CA VAL A 202 10.79 7.25 -8.26
C VAL A 202 10.15 7.70 -9.57
N GLU A 203 10.54 8.87 -10.10
CA GLU A 203 10.08 9.34 -11.41
C GLU A 203 10.53 8.40 -12.53
N TYR A 204 11.77 7.92 -12.46
CA TYR A 204 12.29 6.95 -13.41
C TYR A 204 11.60 5.58 -13.28
N ALA A 205 11.32 5.13 -12.05
CA ALA A 205 10.56 3.91 -11.80
C ALA A 205 9.15 3.95 -12.41
N ILE A 206 8.43 5.07 -12.26
CA ILE A 206 7.10 5.26 -12.86
C ILE A 206 7.21 5.28 -14.40
N ASP A 207 8.21 5.94 -14.96
CA ASP A 207 8.43 5.98 -16.40
C ASP A 207 8.62 4.57 -16.99
N LEU A 208 9.47 3.76 -16.34
CA LEU A 208 9.69 2.37 -16.73
C LEU A 208 8.43 1.51 -16.63
N LEU A 209 7.66 1.64 -15.53
CA LEU A 209 6.41 0.90 -15.34
C LEU A 209 5.34 1.30 -16.37
N SER A 210 5.27 2.57 -16.74
CA SER A 210 4.29 3.03 -17.71
C SER A 210 4.59 2.56 -19.13
N LYS A 211 5.89 2.40 -19.46
CA LYS A 211 6.38 1.82 -20.72
C LYS A 211 6.34 0.29 -20.76
N PHE A 212 5.99 -0.36 -19.65
CA PHE A 212 5.97 -1.82 -19.57
C PHE A 212 4.72 -2.37 -20.26
N GLU A 213 4.89 -2.83 -21.50
CA GLU A 213 3.79 -3.38 -22.30
C GLU A 213 3.37 -4.76 -21.80
N LYS A 214 2.04 -4.96 -21.64
CA LYS A 214 1.39 -6.26 -21.39
C LYS A 214 2.00 -7.07 -20.23
N PRO A 215 1.87 -6.60 -18.97
CA PRO A 215 2.34 -7.36 -17.81
C PRO A 215 1.65 -8.73 -17.72
N VAL A 216 2.40 -9.81 -17.48
CA VAL A 216 1.83 -11.14 -17.25
C VAL A 216 1.24 -11.21 -15.84
N ASP A 217 1.92 -10.63 -14.85
CA ASP A 217 1.43 -10.52 -13.48
C ASP A 217 0.87 -9.11 -13.21
N GLN A 218 -0.36 -8.89 -13.66
CA GLN A 218 -1.07 -7.62 -13.52
C GLN A 218 -1.26 -7.20 -12.05
N LYS A 219 -1.34 -8.15 -11.11
CA LYS A 219 -1.48 -7.86 -9.68
C LYS A 219 -0.19 -7.27 -9.11
N THR A 220 0.95 -7.90 -9.41
CA THR A 220 2.25 -7.40 -8.97
C THR A 220 2.60 -6.08 -9.67
N TYR A 221 2.24 -5.93 -10.95
CA TYR A 221 2.34 -4.66 -11.66
C TYR A 221 1.63 -3.52 -10.92
N LEU A 222 0.32 -3.67 -10.66
CA LEU A 222 -0.49 -2.64 -10.00
C LEU A 222 0.00 -2.33 -8.57
N LYS A 223 0.43 -3.35 -7.83
CA LYS A 223 1.01 -3.17 -6.49
C LYS A 223 2.30 -2.34 -6.56
N THR A 224 3.18 -2.66 -7.51
CA THR A 224 4.46 -1.97 -7.68
C THR A 224 4.24 -0.52 -8.12
N LEU A 225 3.32 -0.28 -9.08
CA LEU A 225 2.95 1.04 -9.53
C LEU A 225 2.33 1.89 -8.41
N LYS A 226 1.41 1.32 -7.63
CA LYS A 226 0.83 2.00 -6.45
C LYS A 226 1.93 2.40 -5.45
N SER A 227 2.92 1.53 -5.23
CA SER A 227 4.05 1.83 -4.34
C SER A 227 4.88 3.00 -4.85
N ALA A 228 5.23 3.01 -6.14
CA ALA A 228 5.99 4.10 -6.76
C ALA A 228 5.22 5.42 -6.74
N VAL A 229 3.93 5.42 -7.12
CA VAL A 229 3.07 6.61 -7.09
C VAL A 229 2.94 7.18 -5.68
N ASN A 230 2.74 6.32 -4.67
CA ASN A 230 2.66 6.78 -3.29
C ASN A 230 3.99 7.34 -2.77
N ALA A 231 5.14 6.89 -3.29
CA ALA A 231 6.44 7.44 -2.94
C ALA A 231 6.71 8.81 -3.60
N LEU A 232 6.09 9.08 -4.76
CA LEU A 232 6.25 10.36 -5.48
C LEU A 232 5.33 11.46 -4.96
N LEU A 233 4.08 11.12 -4.62
CA LEU A 233 3.06 12.13 -4.28
C LEU A 233 3.32 12.79 -2.92
N PRO A 234 3.05 14.10 -2.79
CA PRO A 234 3.29 14.82 -1.54
C PRO A 234 2.32 14.39 -0.43
N ALA A 235 2.74 14.62 0.82
CA ALA A 235 2.00 14.18 2.00
C ALA A 235 0.56 14.71 2.05
N VAL A 236 0.30 15.92 1.56
CA VAL A 236 -1.06 16.50 1.47
C VAL A 236 -2.02 15.63 0.65
N ILE A 237 -1.53 14.95 -0.39
CA ILE A 237 -2.32 13.99 -1.19
C ILE A 237 -2.40 12.63 -0.51
N LEU A 238 -1.42 12.25 0.30
CA LEU A 238 -1.43 10.95 0.98
C LEU A 238 -2.32 10.94 2.23
N GLN A 239 -2.35 12.04 2.98
CA GLN A 239 -3.08 12.16 4.24
C GLN A 239 -4.61 12.10 4.09
N THR A 240 -5.15 12.56 2.96
CA THR A 240 -6.60 12.48 2.70
C THR A 240 -7.02 11.14 2.07
N GLN A 241 -6.13 10.15 1.98
CA GLN A 241 -6.52 8.81 1.58
C GLN A 241 -7.39 8.20 2.68
N ALA A 242 -8.46 7.51 2.27
CA ALA A 242 -9.22 6.70 3.21
C ALA A 242 -8.28 5.75 3.95
N ILE A 243 -8.32 5.82 5.28
CA ILE A 243 -7.78 4.77 6.11
C ILE A 243 -8.69 3.58 5.82
N GLU A 244 -8.13 2.47 5.32
CA GLU A 244 -8.88 1.21 5.20
C GLU A 244 -9.54 0.95 6.55
N THR A 245 -10.84 1.24 6.66
CA THR A 245 -11.61 0.77 7.79
C THR A 245 -11.61 -0.73 7.60
N ASN A 246 -10.86 -1.41 8.46
CA ASN A 246 -10.85 -2.86 8.54
C ASN A 246 -12.30 -3.31 8.39
N ILE A 247 -12.60 -4.10 7.36
CA ILE A 247 -13.96 -4.54 7.04
C ILE A 247 -14.61 -5.17 8.29
N LEU A 248 -13.80 -5.80 9.16
CA LEU A 248 -14.19 -6.32 10.47
C LEU A 248 -14.57 -5.25 11.52
N ALA A 249 -13.93 -4.08 11.51
CA ALA A 249 -14.27 -2.96 12.38
C ALA A 249 -15.57 -2.28 11.92
N ASP A 250 -15.80 -2.15 10.61
CA ASP A 250 -17.06 -1.66 10.06
C ASP A 250 -18.21 -2.65 10.27
N VAL A 251 -17.94 -3.95 10.16
CA VAL A 251 -18.89 -5.01 10.54
C VAL A 251 -19.14 -4.98 12.05
N GLY A 252 -18.12 -4.79 12.89
CA GLY A 252 -18.28 -4.65 14.34
C GLY A 252 -19.09 -3.41 14.75
N ARG A 253 -18.93 -2.29 14.03
CA ARG A 253 -19.72 -1.06 14.22
C ARG A 253 -21.14 -1.20 13.69
N SER A 254 -21.32 -1.85 12.54
CA SER A 254 -22.63 -2.23 11.99
C SER A 254 -23.36 -3.17 12.95
N LEU A 255 -22.67 -4.18 13.51
CA LEU A 255 -23.19 -5.09 14.54
C LEU A 255 -23.49 -4.39 15.86
N ASN A 256 -22.72 -3.39 16.28
CA ASN A 256 -23.04 -2.58 17.46
C ASN A 256 -24.24 -1.65 17.23
N SER A 257 -24.39 -1.12 16.00
CA SER A 257 -25.57 -0.34 15.61
C SER A 257 -26.81 -1.23 15.50
N LEU A 258 -26.65 -2.44 14.97
CA LEU A 258 -27.65 -3.50 14.96
C LEU A 258 -27.96 -3.96 16.39
N GLY A 259 -26.97 -4.06 17.26
CA GLY A 259 -27.14 -4.39 18.69
C GLY A 259 -27.93 -3.34 19.45
N LYS A 260 -27.81 -2.07 19.07
CA LYS A 260 -28.70 -0.98 19.53
C LYS A 260 -30.08 -1.03 18.86
N SER A 261 -30.18 -1.55 17.63
CA SER A 261 -31.43 -1.79 16.90
C SER A 261 -32.10 -3.15 17.19
N ILE A 262 -31.52 -4.03 18.02
CA ILE A 262 -32.16 -5.30 18.45
C ILE A 262 -33.42 -5.02 19.29
N GLY A 263 -33.64 -3.78 19.73
CA GLY A 263 -34.95 -3.30 20.17
C GLY A 263 -36.05 -3.48 19.11
N GLY A 264 -35.70 -3.53 17.81
CA GLY A 264 -36.61 -3.80 16.69
C GLY A 264 -36.95 -5.27 16.46
N MET A 265 -36.08 -6.21 16.83
CA MET A 265 -36.40 -7.64 16.79
C MET A 265 -37.40 -8.05 17.90
N LEU A 266 -37.58 -7.19 18.91
CA LEU A 266 -38.62 -7.26 19.95
C LEU A 266 -39.77 -6.25 19.71
N GLY A 267 -39.93 -5.73 18.48
CA GLY A 267 -41.09 -4.94 18.07
C GLY A 267 -40.98 -3.42 18.23
N GLY A 268 -39.83 -2.86 18.59
CA GLY A 268 -39.61 -1.41 18.64
C GLY A 268 -39.03 -0.84 17.34
N ARG A 269 -39.81 -0.12 16.52
CA ARG A 269 -39.26 0.60 15.36
C ARG A 269 -38.22 1.64 15.81
N ASP A 270 -37.08 1.71 15.13
CA ASP A 270 -36.04 2.72 15.36
C ASP A 270 -36.40 4.04 14.67
N PHE A 271 -36.43 5.12 15.44
CA PHE A 271 -36.82 6.45 14.95
C PHE A 271 -35.61 7.28 14.52
N GLN A 272 -34.38 6.83 14.80
CA GLN A 272 -33.16 7.55 14.48
C GLN A 272 -32.77 7.35 13.01
N LEU A 273 -32.37 8.43 12.34
CA LEU A 273 -31.75 8.34 11.03
C LEU A 273 -30.39 7.64 11.16
N PRO A 274 -30.10 6.61 10.35
CA PRO A 274 -28.80 5.96 10.37
C PRO A 274 -27.67 6.93 9.98
N TYR A 275 -26.72 7.15 10.88
CA TYR A 275 -25.61 8.08 10.69
C TYR A 275 -24.40 7.67 11.52
N ASN A 276 -23.21 7.71 10.93
CA ASN A 276 -21.95 7.54 11.64
C ASN A 276 -20.85 8.42 11.05
N LYS A 277 -20.47 9.47 11.79
CA LYS A 277 -19.45 10.44 11.37
C LYS A 277 -18.11 9.80 11.03
N GLU A 278 -17.69 8.77 11.76
CA GLU A 278 -16.41 8.10 11.51
C GLU A 278 -16.45 7.24 10.25
N VAL A 279 -17.55 6.54 9.99
CA VAL A 279 -17.70 5.75 8.75
C VAL A 279 -17.71 6.67 7.55
N ILE A 280 -18.41 7.81 7.63
CA ILE A 280 -18.43 8.82 6.58
C ILE A 280 -17.03 9.41 6.40
N ALA A 281 -16.37 9.87 7.45
CA ALA A 281 -15.04 10.50 7.37
C ALA A 281 -13.97 9.57 6.75
N ASN A 282 -13.99 8.28 7.10
CA ASN A 282 -13.01 7.30 6.62
C ASN A 282 -13.38 6.66 5.27
N ALA A 283 -14.58 6.92 4.71
CA ALA A 283 -14.94 6.42 3.39
C ALA A 283 -13.99 6.99 2.31
N PRO A 284 -13.71 6.24 1.22
CA PRO A 284 -12.90 6.72 0.09
C PRO A 284 -13.31 8.12 -0.36
N GLN A 285 -12.33 8.99 -0.61
CA GLN A 285 -12.54 10.38 -1.02
C GLN A 285 -11.95 10.59 -2.41
N LEU A 286 -12.63 11.37 -3.26
CA LEU A 286 -12.10 11.72 -4.56
C LEU A 286 -10.84 12.57 -4.45
N LEU A 287 -10.03 12.60 -5.51
CA LEU A 287 -8.92 13.54 -5.60
C LEU A 287 -9.46 14.85 -6.19
N THR A 288 -9.66 15.86 -5.35
CA THR A 288 -10.28 17.12 -5.77
C THR A 288 -9.26 18.06 -6.41
N HIS A 289 -9.73 18.95 -7.30
CA HIS A 289 -8.87 19.97 -7.92
C HIS A 289 -8.06 20.80 -6.90
N PRO A 290 -8.64 21.31 -5.80
CA PRO A 290 -7.87 22.06 -4.80
C PRO A 290 -6.70 21.26 -4.20
N LEU A 291 -6.90 19.96 -3.94
CA LEU A 291 -5.83 19.09 -3.44
C LEU A 291 -4.73 18.89 -4.48
N VAL A 292 -5.11 18.63 -5.74
CA VAL A 292 -4.14 18.52 -6.84
C VAL A 292 -3.34 19.81 -6.99
N PHE A 293 -3.99 20.97 -6.91
CA PHE A 293 -3.33 22.27 -7.05
C PHE A 293 -2.33 22.52 -5.93
N ALA A 294 -2.70 22.24 -4.69
CA ALA A 294 -1.78 22.32 -3.55
C ALA A 294 -0.57 21.39 -3.76
N GLY A 295 -0.79 20.14 -4.19
CA GLY A 295 0.29 19.19 -4.44
C GLY A 295 1.21 19.57 -5.60
N LEU A 296 0.67 20.10 -6.70
CA LEU A 296 1.47 20.57 -7.85
C LEU A 296 2.29 21.81 -7.50
N ALA A 297 1.75 22.71 -6.66
CA ALA A 297 2.46 23.88 -6.17
C ALA A 297 3.65 23.53 -5.25
N GLU A 298 3.59 22.39 -4.55
CA GLU A 298 4.70 21.88 -3.72
C GLU A 298 5.79 21.16 -4.52
N SER A 299 5.52 20.74 -5.76
CA SER A 299 6.46 19.94 -6.56
C SER A 299 7.38 20.79 -7.43
N SER A 300 8.56 21.15 -6.91
CA SER A 300 9.58 21.87 -7.67
C SER A 300 10.08 21.09 -8.90
N ALA A 301 10.14 19.76 -8.82
CA ALA A 301 10.59 18.90 -9.91
C ALA A 301 9.67 19.02 -11.14
N ILE A 302 8.35 18.92 -10.94
CA ILE A 302 7.35 19.05 -12.00
C ILE A 302 7.34 20.47 -12.56
N GLN A 303 7.43 21.49 -11.70
CA GLN A 303 7.50 22.90 -12.11
C GLN A 303 8.72 23.18 -13.01
N ASN A 304 9.90 22.77 -12.56
CA ASN A 304 11.13 22.97 -13.32
C ASN A 304 11.12 22.18 -14.64
N ALA A 305 10.53 20.98 -14.64
CA ALA A 305 10.36 20.18 -15.85
C ALA A 305 9.46 20.87 -16.87
N LEU A 306 8.36 21.48 -16.43
CA LEU A 306 7.48 22.25 -17.32
C LEU A 306 8.21 23.48 -17.90
N LEU A 307 8.95 24.24 -17.09
CA LEU A 307 9.66 25.42 -17.56
C LEU A 307 10.75 25.07 -18.59
N ARG A 308 11.51 23.99 -18.34
CA ARG A 308 12.49 23.46 -19.31
C ARG A 308 11.84 23.03 -20.62
N LEU A 309 10.70 22.32 -20.53
CA LEU A 309 9.95 21.86 -21.70
C LEU A 309 9.52 23.03 -22.59
N LEU A 310 9.04 24.12 -21.96
CA LEU A 310 8.51 25.30 -22.65
C LEU A 310 9.57 26.35 -22.98
N LYS A 311 10.81 26.18 -22.51
CA LYS A 311 11.90 27.17 -22.62
C LYS A 311 11.46 28.57 -22.18
N ASN A 312 10.65 28.65 -21.12
CA ASN A 312 10.00 29.87 -20.68
C ASN A 312 10.37 30.15 -19.22
N ASP A 313 11.01 31.29 -18.96
CA ASP A 313 11.45 31.71 -17.63
C ASP A 313 10.57 32.82 -17.01
N GLN A 314 9.51 33.27 -17.72
CA GLN A 314 8.79 34.49 -17.37
C GLN A 314 7.41 34.27 -16.73
N GLN A 315 6.85 33.07 -16.81
CA GLN A 315 5.52 32.76 -16.27
C GLN A 315 5.59 31.91 -14.99
N SER A 316 4.60 32.10 -14.12
CA SER A 316 4.44 31.32 -12.89
C SER A 316 4.13 29.86 -13.23
N ALA A 317 5.10 28.96 -12.99
CA ALA A 317 5.02 27.54 -13.35
C ALA A 317 3.82 26.82 -12.70
N ASP A 318 3.48 27.21 -11.49
CA ASP A 318 2.31 26.74 -10.73
C ASP A 318 0.99 26.98 -11.48
N THR A 319 0.80 28.18 -12.04
CA THR A 319 -0.40 28.58 -12.77
C THR A 319 -0.51 27.83 -14.09
N LEU A 320 0.62 27.63 -14.78
CA LEU A 320 0.66 26.83 -16.01
C LEU A 320 0.37 25.35 -15.74
N LEU A 321 0.94 24.78 -14.67
CA LEU A 321 0.66 23.40 -14.28
C LEU A 321 -0.80 23.18 -13.90
N LEU A 322 -1.41 24.13 -13.19
CA LEU A 322 -2.83 24.10 -12.85
C LEU A 322 -3.70 24.10 -14.10
N LYS A 323 -3.39 24.99 -15.06
CA LYS A 323 -4.10 25.07 -16.33
C LYS A 323 -3.89 23.82 -17.17
N LEU A 324 -2.69 23.27 -17.17
CA LEU A 324 -2.37 22.01 -17.85
C LEU A 324 -3.18 20.85 -17.27
N TRP A 325 -3.21 20.71 -15.94
CA TRP A 325 -4.04 19.69 -15.28
C TRP A 325 -5.50 19.83 -15.71
N LEU A 326 -6.06 21.03 -15.61
CA LEU A 326 -7.46 21.28 -16.01
C LEU A 326 -7.72 20.99 -17.48
N ALA A 327 -6.77 21.32 -18.35
CA ALA A 327 -6.87 21.03 -19.76
C ALA A 327 -6.90 19.52 -20.02
N ILE A 328 -5.99 18.75 -19.41
CA ILE A 328 -5.97 17.27 -19.49
C ILE A 328 -7.32 16.68 -19.07
N GLN A 329 -7.95 17.26 -18.04
CA GLN A 329 -9.28 16.81 -17.58
C GLN A 329 -10.43 17.19 -18.52
N LYS A 330 -10.26 18.18 -19.40
CA LYS A 330 -11.32 18.67 -20.31
C LYS A 330 -11.14 18.15 -21.74
N ASP A 331 -9.94 18.30 -22.27
CA ASP A 331 -9.55 17.93 -23.63
C ASP A 331 -8.15 17.31 -23.61
N LEU A 332 -8.09 16.00 -23.81
CA LEU A 332 -6.83 15.29 -23.84
C LEU A 332 -6.00 15.70 -25.06
N ASP A 333 -6.58 16.13 -26.18
CA ASP A 333 -5.81 16.49 -27.38
C ASP A 333 -4.83 17.65 -27.17
N ILE A 334 -4.94 18.38 -26.05
CA ILE A 334 -3.96 19.40 -25.65
C ILE A 334 -2.53 18.84 -25.58
N TRP A 335 -2.37 17.54 -25.35
CA TRP A 335 -1.05 16.92 -25.29
C TRP A 335 -0.28 16.95 -26.60
N ARG A 336 -0.96 17.04 -27.74
CA ARG A 336 -0.31 17.02 -29.06
C ARG A 336 0.69 18.15 -29.21
N TRP A 337 0.48 19.27 -28.51
CA TRP A 337 1.39 20.40 -28.51
C TRP A 337 2.63 20.21 -27.63
N LEU A 338 2.62 19.21 -26.74
CA LEU A 338 3.76 18.85 -25.87
C LEU A 338 4.67 17.78 -26.48
N VAL A 339 4.25 17.11 -27.56
CA VAL A 339 5.06 16.10 -28.26
C VAL A 339 5.87 16.76 -29.37
N GLU A 340 7.09 16.28 -29.60
CA GLU A 340 8.01 16.91 -30.55
C GLU A 340 7.45 17.00 -31.99
N PRO A 341 7.64 18.15 -32.68
CA PRO A 341 8.22 19.40 -32.17
C PRO A 341 7.23 20.18 -31.28
N ILE A 342 7.71 20.62 -30.10
CA ILE A 342 6.88 21.28 -29.09
C ILE A 342 6.44 22.67 -29.58
N GLN A 343 5.13 22.90 -29.63
CA GLN A 343 4.50 24.16 -30.02
C GLN A 343 4.23 25.02 -28.78
N SER A 344 5.30 25.58 -28.20
CA SER A 344 5.25 26.19 -26.85
C SER A 344 4.34 27.41 -26.79
N GLU A 345 4.36 28.28 -27.80
CA GLU A 345 3.54 29.50 -27.83
C GLU A 345 2.05 29.17 -27.98
N GLU A 346 1.71 28.27 -28.91
CA GLU A 346 0.34 27.79 -29.13
C GLU A 346 -0.19 27.06 -27.91
N PHE A 347 0.65 26.24 -27.26
CA PHE A 347 0.31 25.55 -26.02
C PHE A 347 -0.01 26.52 -24.89
N ILE A 348 0.86 27.53 -24.65
CA ILE A 348 0.62 28.56 -23.63
C ILE A 348 -0.65 29.36 -23.96
N GLN A 349 -0.86 29.72 -25.23
CA GLN A 349 -2.06 30.43 -25.66
C GLN A 349 -3.32 29.59 -25.43
N ALA A 350 -3.27 28.29 -25.67
CA ALA A 350 -4.41 27.43 -25.42
C ALA A 350 -4.67 27.23 -23.93
N LEU A 351 -3.64 27.05 -23.11
CA LEU A 351 -3.76 27.04 -21.66
C LEU A 351 -4.33 28.36 -21.12
N SER A 352 -4.00 29.49 -21.76
CA SER A 352 -4.53 30.79 -21.33
C SER A 352 -6.06 30.86 -21.35
N LYS A 353 -6.71 30.10 -22.26
CA LYS A 353 -8.16 29.98 -22.42
C LYS A 353 -8.81 29.01 -21.43
N VAL A 354 -8.01 28.26 -20.67
CA VAL A 354 -8.51 27.33 -19.66
C VAL A 354 -8.81 28.09 -18.39
N GLU A 355 -10.09 28.25 -18.11
CA GLU A 355 -10.57 28.85 -16.86
C GLU A 355 -10.93 27.76 -15.84
N TYR A 356 -10.55 28.03 -14.60
CA TYR A 356 -11.02 27.29 -13.43
C TYR A 356 -12.22 28.00 -12.84
N GLU A 357 -13.42 27.51 -13.15
CA GLU A 357 -14.62 27.94 -12.46
C GLU A 357 -14.68 27.19 -11.12
N GLN A 358 -14.39 27.89 -10.02
CA GLN A 358 -14.75 27.40 -8.70
C GLN A 358 -16.26 27.21 -8.68
N GLN A 359 -16.69 25.95 -8.70
CA GLN A 359 -18.11 25.64 -8.63
C GLN A 359 -18.65 26.14 -7.28
N PRO A 360 -19.68 27.02 -7.26
CA PRO A 360 -20.28 27.46 -6.01
C PRO A 360 -20.80 26.26 -5.21
N THR A 361 -20.66 26.32 -3.88
CA THR A 361 -21.11 25.27 -2.96
C THR A 361 -22.60 24.99 -3.20
N ILE A 362 -22.91 23.79 -3.68
CA ILE A 362 -24.27 23.37 -4.04
C ILE A 362 -25.05 22.93 -2.80
N ILE A 363 -24.33 22.41 -1.81
CA ILE A 363 -24.87 21.89 -0.56
C ILE A 363 -25.28 23.09 0.30
N SER A 364 -26.58 23.22 0.60
CA SER A 364 -27.08 24.29 1.45
C SER A 364 -26.99 23.95 2.94
N GLY A 365 -27.38 24.91 3.79
CA GLY A 365 -27.18 24.90 5.24
C GLY A 365 -27.46 23.58 5.96
N PRO A 366 -28.63 22.93 5.82
CA PRO A 366 -28.96 21.71 6.57
C PRO A 366 -28.00 20.54 6.30
N ILE A 367 -27.73 20.24 5.03
CA ILE A 367 -26.85 19.14 4.65
C ILE A 367 -25.40 19.48 5.02
N GLN A 368 -24.96 20.72 4.76
CA GLN A 368 -23.62 21.18 5.12
C GLN A 368 -23.38 21.07 6.64
N LEU A 369 -24.36 21.49 7.45
CA LEU A 369 -24.30 21.39 8.91
C LEU A 369 -24.17 19.94 9.38
N VAL A 370 -24.90 19.00 8.77
CA VAL A 370 -24.79 17.57 9.10
C VAL A 370 -23.43 17.00 8.72
N LEU A 371 -22.88 17.37 7.56
CA LEU A 371 -21.58 16.88 7.10
C LEU A 371 -20.42 17.40 7.98
N GLU A 372 -20.46 18.68 8.38
CA GLU A 372 -19.40 19.31 9.17
C GLU A 372 -19.51 18.98 10.67
N GLN A 373 -20.70 19.20 11.24
CA GLN A 373 -20.92 19.20 12.69
C GLN A 373 -21.60 17.92 13.19
N GLY A 374 -22.26 17.18 12.30
CA GLY A 374 -22.91 15.91 12.60
C GLY A 374 -24.43 16.00 12.73
N LEU A 375 -25.10 14.86 12.55
CA LEU A 375 -26.56 14.79 12.52
C LEU A 375 -27.23 15.36 13.77
N MET A 376 -26.68 15.10 14.96
CA MET A 376 -27.28 15.57 16.21
C MET A 376 -27.17 17.09 16.39
N GLN A 377 -26.19 17.76 15.78
CA GLN A 377 -26.12 19.22 15.79
C GLN A 377 -27.22 19.85 14.93
N PHE A 378 -27.58 19.20 13.83
CA PHE A 378 -28.72 19.61 13.01
C PHE A 378 -30.07 19.33 13.70
N LEU A 379 -30.23 18.14 14.28
CA LEU A 379 -31.49 17.69 14.88
C LEU A 379 -31.75 18.26 16.29
N GLY A 380 -30.71 18.69 17.00
CA GLY A 380 -30.74 19.09 18.41
C GLY A 380 -30.60 17.90 19.38
N ASP A 381 -29.95 18.13 20.52
CA ASP A 381 -29.71 17.09 21.54
C ASP A 381 -30.75 17.17 22.67
N PHE A 382 -31.91 16.52 22.46
CA PHE A 382 -33.00 16.45 23.42
C PHE A 382 -33.68 15.08 23.42
N ARG A 383 -34.35 14.75 24.54
CA ARG A 383 -35.09 13.51 24.71
C ARG A 383 -36.47 13.62 24.07
N LEU A 384 -36.89 12.59 23.35
CA LEU A 384 -38.23 12.51 22.76
C LEU A 384 -39.22 11.89 23.75
N ASP A 385 -40.44 12.42 23.74
CA ASP A 385 -41.56 11.81 24.45
C ASP A 385 -41.96 10.48 23.80
N LYS A 386 -41.90 9.41 24.59
CA LYS A 386 -42.20 8.06 24.10
C LYS A 386 -43.69 7.84 23.84
N GLN A 387 -44.58 8.65 24.40
CA GLN A 387 -46.02 8.49 24.29
C GLN A 387 -46.68 9.51 23.35
N HIS A 388 -45.88 10.30 22.62
CA HIS A 388 -46.40 11.35 21.74
C HIS A 388 -47.31 10.80 20.64
N VAL A 389 -48.44 11.46 20.40
CA VAL A 389 -49.48 11.02 19.46
C VAL A 389 -48.96 10.96 18.01
N GLU A 390 -48.05 11.85 17.63
CA GLU A 390 -47.43 11.91 16.29
C GLU A 390 -46.23 10.96 16.09
N ARG A 391 -45.97 10.04 17.02
CA ARG A 391 -44.85 9.10 16.90
C ARG A 391 -44.89 8.21 15.63
N PRO A 392 -46.05 7.72 15.15
CA PRO A 392 -46.15 7.04 13.86
C PRO A 392 -45.69 7.90 12.68
N ALA A 393 -46.07 9.19 12.67
CA ALA A 393 -45.68 10.13 11.61
C ALA A 393 -44.16 10.36 11.57
N LEU A 394 -43.47 10.32 12.72
CA LEU A 394 -42.01 10.39 12.79
C LEU A 394 -41.34 9.17 12.15
N TYR A 395 -41.91 7.97 12.34
CA TYR A 395 -41.42 6.74 11.69
C TYR A 395 -41.61 6.78 10.17
N GLU A 396 -42.79 7.18 9.71
CA GLU A 396 -43.06 7.34 8.28
C GLU A 396 -42.14 8.38 7.65
N GLN A 397 -41.93 9.52 8.31
CA GLN A 397 -41.01 10.54 7.82
C GLN A 397 -39.55 10.06 7.83
N ARG A 398 -39.13 9.25 8.82
CA ARG A 398 -37.82 8.58 8.81
C ARG A 398 -37.66 7.71 7.57
N ASP A 399 -38.65 6.90 7.24
CA ASP A 399 -38.61 6.02 6.07
C ASP A 399 -38.59 6.83 4.76
N ILE A 400 -39.31 7.95 4.69
CA ILE A 400 -39.24 8.90 3.56
C ILE A 400 -37.82 9.45 3.39
N VAL A 401 -37.18 9.91 4.47
CA VAL A 401 -35.80 10.43 4.42
C VAL A 401 -34.84 9.33 3.96
N VAL A 402 -34.95 8.13 4.51
CA VAL A 402 -34.12 6.98 4.11
C VAL A 402 -34.30 6.68 2.62
N ASN A 403 -35.54 6.61 2.14
CA ASN A 403 -35.81 6.32 0.74
C ASN A 403 -35.24 7.38 -0.21
N GLU A 404 -35.39 8.67 0.09
CA GLU A 404 -34.81 9.73 -0.75
C GLU A 404 -33.28 9.74 -0.73
N MET A 405 -32.68 9.57 0.46
CA MET A 405 -31.22 9.47 0.61
C MET A 405 -30.65 8.28 -0.17
N VAL A 406 -31.29 7.11 -0.05
CA VAL A 406 -30.87 5.90 -0.77
C VAL A 406 -31.09 6.05 -2.29
N SER A 407 -32.19 6.65 -2.71
CA SER A 407 -32.44 6.97 -4.13
C SER A 407 -31.35 7.88 -4.70
N PHE A 408 -30.98 8.92 -3.95
CA PHE A 408 -29.90 9.83 -4.31
C PHE A 408 -28.55 9.11 -4.40
N ALA A 409 -28.22 8.22 -3.45
CA ALA A 409 -26.96 7.47 -3.48
C ALA A 409 -26.82 6.60 -4.75
N HIS A 410 -27.90 5.91 -5.16
CA HIS A 410 -27.91 5.13 -6.40
C HIS A 410 -27.77 6.02 -7.64
N MET A 411 -28.47 7.16 -7.67
CA MET A 411 -28.35 8.13 -8.75
C MET A 411 -26.93 8.68 -8.84
N PHE A 412 -26.33 9.09 -7.72
CA PHE A 412 -24.96 9.58 -7.68
C PHE A 412 -23.97 8.52 -8.19
N GLN A 413 -24.08 7.28 -7.70
CA GLN A 413 -23.18 6.22 -8.09
C GLN A 413 -23.23 5.97 -9.61
N LYS A 414 -24.43 5.85 -10.18
CA LYS A 414 -24.64 5.45 -11.57
C LYS A 414 -24.48 6.60 -12.57
N ASN A 415 -25.00 7.78 -12.24
CA ASN A 415 -25.10 8.88 -13.20
C ASN A 415 -23.98 9.91 -13.05
N ILE A 416 -23.20 9.86 -11.96
CA ILE A 416 -22.14 10.85 -11.69
C ILE A 416 -20.79 10.14 -11.50
N LEU A 417 -20.70 9.25 -10.50
CA LEU A 417 -19.44 8.62 -10.13
C LEU A 417 -18.94 7.64 -11.20
N GLU A 418 -19.82 6.80 -11.76
CA GLU A 418 -19.46 5.86 -12.81
C GLU A 418 -18.96 6.57 -14.09
N PRO A 419 -19.68 7.57 -14.66
CA PRO A 419 -19.15 8.37 -15.77
C PRO A 419 -17.81 9.06 -15.44
N TYR A 420 -17.67 9.60 -14.23
CA TYR A 420 -16.42 10.19 -13.77
C TYR A 420 -15.29 9.16 -13.75
N LEU A 421 -15.51 7.96 -13.19
CA LEU A 421 -14.53 6.88 -13.16
C LEU A 421 -14.14 6.43 -14.58
N VAL A 422 -15.09 6.31 -15.49
CA VAL A 422 -14.83 6.00 -16.91
C VAL A 422 -13.95 7.07 -17.54
N LYS A 423 -14.25 8.35 -17.29
CA LYS A 423 -13.43 9.49 -17.74
C LYS A 423 -12.01 9.42 -17.19
N GLN A 424 -11.85 9.14 -15.88
CA GLN A 424 -10.53 9.04 -15.24
C GLN A 424 -9.71 7.87 -15.81
N ARG A 425 -10.32 6.69 -16.00
CA ARG A 425 -9.68 5.54 -16.66
C ARG A 425 -9.23 5.87 -18.08
N TYR A 426 -10.10 6.53 -18.84
CA TYR A 426 -9.77 6.96 -20.20
C TYR A 426 -8.58 7.93 -20.20
N CYS A 427 -8.58 8.94 -19.32
CA CYS A 427 -7.46 9.87 -19.18
C CYS A 427 -6.15 9.16 -18.81
N SER A 428 -6.16 8.24 -17.84
CA SER A 428 -4.99 7.43 -17.46
C SER A 428 -4.43 6.63 -18.64
N GLN A 429 -5.31 5.95 -19.39
CA GLN A 429 -4.92 5.18 -20.58
C GLN A 429 -4.33 6.08 -21.66
N GLN A 430 -4.93 7.24 -21.92
CA GLN A 430 -4.40 8.17 -22.92
C GLN A 430 -3.07 8.79 -22.50
N LEU A 431 -2.87 9.14 -21.22
CA LEU A 431 -1.55 9.56 -20.73
C LEU A 431 -0.52 8.45 -20.93
N GLN A 432 -0.86 7.21 -20.58
CA GLN A 432 0.04 6.09 -20.76
C GLN A 432 0.41 5.84 -22.24
N LEU A 433 -0.56 5.90 -23.15
CA LEU A 433 -0.35 5.64 -24.58
C LEU A 433 0.34 6.80 -25.32
N ASN A 434 0.09 8.05 -24.91
CA ASN A 434 0.48 9.23 -25.68
C ASN A 434 1.61 10.05 -25.06
N TRP A 435 1.83 9.99 -23.74
CA TRP A 435 2.85 10.81 -23.08
C TRP A 435 4.07 9.98 -22.73
N MET A 436 3.85 8.75 -22.25
CA MET A 436 4.90 7.92 -21.71
C MET A 436 5.79 7.38 -22.83
N GLY A 437 7.04 7.84 -22.85
CA GLY A 437 8.03 7.54 -23.91
C GLY A 437 8.03 8.49 -25.11
N LYS A 438 7.11 9.46 -25.17
CA LYS A 438 7.11 10.51 -26.21
C LYS A 438 7.47 11.90 -25.67
N LEU A 439 7.30 12.13 -24.37
CA LEU A 439 7.79 13.33 -23.68
C LEU A 439 9.21 13.10 -23.14
N ASN A 440 10.11 14.02 -23.44
CA ASN A 440 11.49 13.97 -22.97
C ASN A 440 11.63 14.32 -21.47
N GLU A 441 10.70 15.10 -20.91
CA GLU A 441 10.70 15.51 -19.51
C GLU A 441 10.01 14.44 -18.63
N ILE A 442 10.81 13.49 -18.14
CA ILE A 442 10.34 12.36 -17.32
C ILE A 442 9.68 12.82 -16.01
N ALA A 443 10.23 13.82 -15.33
CA ALA A 443 9.66 14.34 -14.09
C ALA A 443 8.22 14.87 -14.31
N LEU A 444 7.98 15.57 -15.42
CA LEU A 444 6.65 16.08 -15.77
C LEU A 444 5.68 14.94 -16.10
N SER A 445 6.09 14.00 -16.95
CA SER A 445 5.23 12.90 -17.40
C SER A 445 4.89 11.93 -16.26
N SER A 446 5.88 11.48 -15.49
CA SER A 446 5.68 10.62 -14.32
C SER A 446 4.89 11.32 -13.21
N GLY A 447 5.15 12.60 -12.97
CA GLY A 447 4.42 13.41 -12.01
C GLY A 447 2.94 13.52 -12.33
N LEU A 448 2.59 13.98 -13.54
CA LEU A 448 1.19 14.11 -13.97
C LEU A 448 0.50 12.74 -14.06
N PHE A 449 1.20 11.70 -14.51
CA PHE A 449 0.69 10.34 -14.46
C PHE A 449 0.37 9.89 -13.04
N ALA A 450 1.22 10.19 -12.05
CA ALA A 450 0.98 9.83 -10.66
C ALA A 450 -0.30 10.47 -10.10
N TYR A 451 -0.55 11.75 -10.41
CA TYR A 451 -1.80 12.43 -10.04
C TYR A 451 -3.02 11.79 -10.73
N GLN A 452 -2.93 11.51 -12.03
CA GLN A 452 -4.02 10.90 -12.79
C GLN A 452 -4.34 9.48 -12.30
N PHE A 453 -3.32 8.65 -12.10
CA PHE A 453 -3.46 7.32 -11.53
C PHE A 453 -4.10 7.36 -10.14
N LYS A 454 -3.73 8.37 -9.32
CA LYS A 454 -4.31 8.53 -7.99
C LYS A 454 -5.77 8.96 -8.02
N ALA A 455 -6.14 9.85 -8.96
CA ALA A 455 -7.52 10.25 -9.19
C ALA A 455 -8.39 9.03 -9.57
N GLU A 456 -7.93 8.22 -10.52
CA GLU A 456 -8.60 6.98 -10.93
C GLU A 456 -8.73 6.00 -9.76
N GLN A 457 -7.65 5.74 -9.03
CA GLN A 457 -7.66 4.79 -7.90
C GLN A 457 -8.67 5.22 -6.82
N ARG A 458 -8.75 6.51 -6.51
CA ARG A 458 -9.69 7.03 -5.51
C ARG A 458 -11.14 6.94 -5.99
N ALA A 459 -11.40 7.24 -7.26
CA ALA A 459 -12.71 7.07 -7.88
C ALA A 459 -13.15 5.61 -7.87
N GLN A 460 -12.24 4.69 -8.21
CA GLN A 460 -12.48 3.25 -8.17
C GLN A 460 -12.83 2.78 -6.76
N ALA A 461 -12.01 3.16 -5.77
CA ALA A 461 -12.23 2.76 -4.38
C ALA A 461 -13.58 3.25 -3.85
N LEU A 462 -13.97 4.49 -4.18
CA LEU A 462 -15.29 5.02 -3.82
C LEU A 462 -16.41 4.26 -4.52
N PHE A 463 -16.27 3.98 -5.81
CA PHE A 463 -17.27 3.24 -6.57
C PHE A 463 -17.50 1.84 -6.00
N ASP A 464 -16.43 1.08 -5.75
CA ASP A 464 -16.49 -0.28 -5.19
C ASP A 464 -17.09 -0.28 -3.78
N TRP A 465 -16.69 0.69 -2.95
CA TRP A 465 -17.21 0.85 -1.59
C TRP A 465 -18.70 1.18 -1.58
N MET A 466 -19.15 2.10 -2.45
CA MET A 466 -20.56 2.42 -2.60
C MET A 466 -21.35 1.24 -3.15
N GLN A 467 -20.82 0.52 -4.14
CA GLN A 467 -21.48 -0.65 -4.73
C GLN A 467 -21.74 -1.72 -3.67
N GLN A 468 -20.73 -2.03 -2.87
CA GLN A 468 -20.86 -3.00 -1.79
C GLN A 468 -21.96 -2.60 -0.79
N LYS A 469 -22.02 -1.32 -0.38
CA LYS A 469 -23.01 -0.84 0.59
C LYS A 469 -24.42 -0.73 0.02
N LEU A 470 -24.57 -0.33 -1.24
CA LEU A 470 -25.87 -0.16 -1.88
C LEU A 470 -26.51 -1.50 -2.26
N GLU A 471 -25.73 -2.44 -2.79
CA GLU A 471 -26.24 -3.74 -3.24
C GLU A 471 -26.39 -4.77 -2.11
N LYS A 472 -25.42 -4.82 -1.18
CA LYS A 472 -25.34 -5.86 -0.14
C LYS A 472 -25.60 -5.36 1.28
N GLY A 473 -25.65 -4.04 1.47
CA GLY A 473 -25.83 -3.42 2.79
C GLY A 473 -27.28 -3.31 3.23
N ASN A 474 -27.46 -3.11 4.54
CA ASN A 474 -28.76 -2.77 5.13
C ASN A 474 -29.04 -1.25 5.02
N ASP A 475 -30.17 -0.79 5.56
CA ASP A 475 -30.51 0.65 5.58
C ASP A 475 -29.42 1.53 6.20
N PHE A 476 -28.71 1.03 7.21
CA PHE A 476 -27.61 1.77 7.84
C PHE A 476 -26.45 1.97 6.86
N ASP A 477 -26.03 0.91 6.17
CA ASP A 477 -24.97 0.96 5.17
C ASP A 477 -25.34 1.85 3.97
N LYS A 478 -26.58 1.70 3.46
CA LYS A 478 -27.09 2.51 2.34
C LYS A 478 -27.15 3.99 2.70
N MET A 479 -27.55 4.32 3.93
CA MET A 479 -27.54 5.69 4.44
C MET A 479 -26.11 6.24 4.58
N GLN A 480 -25.12 5.44 5.01
CA GLN A 480 -23.73 5.91 5.01
C GLN A 480 -23.25 6.23 3.59
N ALA A 481 -23.61 5.40 2.60
CA ALA A 481 -23.30 5.66 1.20
C ALA A 481 -23.97 6.96 0.69
N ALA A 482 -25.20 7.24 1.11
CA ALA A 482 -25.90 8.48 0.77
C ALA A 482 -25.22 9.73 1.36
N TRP A 483 -24.80 9.69 2.63
CA TRP A 483 -24.04 10.79 3.22
C TRP A 483 -22.69 11.02 2.54
N VAL A 484 -22.01 9.95 2.14
CA VAL A 484 -20.77 10.03 1.37
C VAL A 484 -21.02 10.62 -0.02
N ALA A 485 -22.09 10.21 -0.70
CA ALA A 485 -22.49 10.80 -1.98
C ALA A 485 -22.74 12.31 -1.85
N LEU A 486 -23.43 12.75 -0.79
CA LEU A 486 -23.65 14.17 -0.51
C LEU A 486 -22.34 14.92 -0.25
N ARG A 487 -21.36 14.30 0.42
CA ARG A 487 -20.03 14.89 0.62
C ARG A 487 -19.31 15.09 -0.72
N GLU A 488 -19.35 14.10 -1.60
CA GLU A 488 -18.54 14.09 -2.83
C GLU A 488 -19.19 14.86 -3.99
N VAL A 489 -20.52 15.02 -4.00
CA VAL A 489 -21.24 15.65 -5.12
C VAL A 489 -20.84 17.10 -5.38
N GLY A 490 -20.35 17.82 -4.36
CA GLY A 490 -19.84 19.17 -4.50
C GLY A 490 -18.55 19.28 -5.32
N HIS A 491 -17.92 18.16 -5.68
CA HIS A 491 -16.64 18.13 -6.38
C HIS A 491 -16.72 17.68 -7.85
N LEU A 492 -17.90 17.30 -8.34
CA LEU A 492 -18.08 16.73 -9.68
C LEU A 492 -18.95 17.61 -10.59
N GLU A 493 -18.84 17.38 -11.90
CA GLU A 493 -19.65 18.09 -12.90
C GLU A 493 -21.16 17.86 -12.68
N ARG A 494 -21.91 18.95 -12.91
CA ARG A 494 -23.32 19.09 -12.51
C ARG A 494 -24.24 18.45 -13.54
N GLY A 495 -24.98 17.43 -13.15
CA GLY A 495 -26.22 17.04 -13.81
C GLY A 495 -27.44 17.73 -13.18
N ASP A 496 -28.62 17.15 -13.36
CA ASP A 496 -29.90 17.59 -12.74
C ASP A 496 -30.01 17.21 -11.25
N ILE A 497 -28.97 17.51 -10.48
CA ILE A 497 -28.83 17.06 -9.09
C ILE A 497 -29.51 18.04 -8.11
N GLN A 498 -29.68 19.30 -8.52
CA GLN A 498 -30.22 20.37 -7.68
C GLN A 498 -31.59 20.02 -7.12
N GLU A 499 -32.50 19.49 -7.96
CA GLU A 499 -33.85 19.11 -7.55
C GLU A 499 -33.82 18.01 -6.48
N LYS A 500 -32.90 17.06 -6.59
CA LYS A 500 -32.73 15.99 -5.61
C LYS A 500 -32.16 16.48 -4.29
N LEU A 501 -31.21 17.41 -4.31
CA LEU A 501 -30.69 18.03 -3.09
C LEU A 501 -31.77 18.82 -2.36
N VAL A 502 -32.57 19.62 -3.08
CA VAL A 502 -33.70 20.35 -2.50
C VAL A 502 -34.73 19.38 -1.92
N SER A 503 -35.04 18.27 -2.60
CA SER A 503 -35.93 17.23 -2.06
C SER A 503 -35.42 16.67 -0.74
N ILE A 504 -34.13 16.33 -0.65
CA ILE A 504 -33.48 15.83 0.57
C ILE A 504 -33.58 16.85 1.70
N GLU A 505 -33.31 18.12 1.43
CA GLU A 505 -33.41 19.20 2.41
C GLU A 505 -34.81 19.35 2.97
N ILE A 506 -35.84 19.32 2.11
CA ILE A 506 -37.24 19.40 2.50
C ILE A 506 -37.61 18.24 3.42
N VAL A 507 -37.24 17.00 3.07
CA VAL A 507 -37.59 15.83 3.89
C VAL A 507 -36.82 15.79 5.21
N LEU A 508 -35.57 16.26 5.23
CA LEU A 508 -34.76 16.37 6.46
C LEU A 508 -35.30 17.45 7.40
N GLU A 509 -35.69 18.61 6.88
CA GLU A 509 -36.26 19.68 7.69
C GLU A 509 -37.61 19.27 8.25
N LYS A 510 -38.47 18.63 7.45
CA LYS A 510 -39.74 18.06 7.94
C LYS A 510 -39.52 17.03 9.04
N TYR A 511 -38.51 16.16 8.90
CA TYR A 511 -38.14 15.21 9.95
C TYR A 511 -37.68 15.92 11.24
N LYS A 512 -36.86 16.97 11.12
CA LYS A 512 -36.42 17.80 12.25
C LYS A 512 -37.59 18.48 12.95
N GLN A 513 -38.53 19.07 12.22
CA GLN A 513 -39.71 19.73 12.79
C GLN A 513 -40.61 18.74 13.56
N LEU A 514 -40.89 17.57 12.97
CA LEU A 514 -41.62 16.50 13.67
C LEU A 514 -40.90 16.05 14.94
N ARG A 515 -39.57 15.98 14.90
CA ARG A 515 -38.76 15.63 16.07
C ARG A 515 -38.84 16.69 17.16
N LEU A 516 -38.75 17.98 16.81
CA LEU A 516 -38.84 19.12 17.73
C LEU A 516 -40.19 19.17 18.46
N ASN A 517 -41.29 18.90 17.75
CA ASN A 517 -42.64 18.85 18.34
C ASN A 517 -42.81 17.74 19.38
N GLN A 518 -41.93 16.73 19.38
CA GLN A 518 -41.96 15.60 20.31
C GLN A 518 -40.97 15.76 21.47
N MET A 519 -40.42 16.96 21.68
CA MET A 519 -39.50 17.23 22.78
C MET A 519 -40.19 17.02 24.12
N LEU A 520 -39.62 16.15 24.96
CA LEU A 520 -40.10 15.96 26.32
C LEU A 520 -39.73 17.19 27.16
N LEU A 521 -40.67 18.12 27.30
CA LEU A 521 -40.56 19.21 28.27
C LEU A 521 -40.54 18.57 29.66
N LYS A 522 -39.46 18.78 30.42
CA LYS A 522 -39.47 18.47 31.85
C LYS A 522 -40.61 19.28 32.45
N VAL A 523 -41.68 18.61 32.85
CA VAL A 523 -42.60 19.18 33.83
C VAL A 523 -41.74 19.36 35.07
N ASP A 524 -41.53 20.61 35.49
CA ASP A 524 -41.14 20.90 36.86
C ASP A 524 -42.21 20.27 37.74
N THR A 525 -41.94 19.06 38.23
CA THR A 525 -42.63 18.59 39.42
C THR A 525 -42.17 19.52 40.53
N ASP A 526 -42.97 20.55 40.78
CA ASP A 526 -43.08 21.21 42.07
C ASP A 526 -43.10 20.09 43.12
N GLU A 527 -41.95 19.85 43.76
CA GLU A 527 -41.93 19.29 45.09
C GLU A 527 -42.70 20.30 45.95
N LYS A 528 -44.00 20.05 46.12
CA LYS A 528 -44.74 20.52 47.28
C LYS A 528 -44.06 19.93 48.52
N VAL A 529 -43.00 20.60 48.95
CA VAL A 529 -42.58 20.62 50.34
C VAL A 529 -43.75 21.26 51.10
N GLN A 530 -44.67 20.43 51.58
CA GLN A 530 -45.50 20.80 52.71
C GLN A 530 -44.61 20.74 53.94
N LEU A 531 -43.97 21.86 54.26
CA LEU A 531 -43.53 22.18 55.61
C LEU A 531 -44.52 23.21 56.17
N GLU A 532 -45.23 22.72 57.19
CA GLU A 532 -45.86 23.34 58.35
C GLU A 532 -45.90 24.88 58.47
N GLU A 533 -47.08 25.38 58.90
CA GLU A 533 -47.32 26.40 59.94
C GLU A 533 -48.81 26.80 59.85
N GLY A 534 -49.68 26.87 60.88
CA GLY A 534 -49.72 26.66 62.34
C GLY A 534 -51.22 26.53 62.70
N GLU A 535 -51.76 26.44 63.91
CA GLU A 535 -51.40 26.69 65.31
C GLU A 535 -52.48 25.97 66.18
N MET A 536 -52.21 25.81 67.48
CA MET A 536 -53.02 25.24 68.60
C MET A 536 -52.88 23.77 68.94
#